data_AF-A0A171BAP2-F1
#
_entry.id   AF-A0A171BAP2-F1
#
_cell.length_a   1.000
_cell.length_b   1.000
_cell.length_c   1.000
_cell.angle_alpha   90.00
_cell.angle_beta   90.00
_cell.angle_gamma   90.00
#
_symmetry.space_group_name_H-M   'P 1'
#
loop_
_entity.id
_entity.type
_entity.pdbx_description
1 polymer ?
#
loop_
_entity_poly.entity_id
_entity_poly.type
_entity_poly.pdbx_seq_one_letter_code
_entity_poly.pdbx_strand_id
1 'polypeptide(L)'
;QKEKEAEIEEILNSIEETRIKMQERQQYIENIVRLEKEKSKSYITAENIDEALDKALENPVDYNFAVDLKGNVYYGRNNKPPKVSSPPTDEVKEITAAAINT
;
A
#
# COMPACT_ATOMS: atom_id res chain seq x y z
N GLN A 1 -15.19 -1.77 -50.40
CA GLN A 1 -16.00 -1.03 -49.39
C GLN A 1 -15.74 -1.61 -48.00
N LYS A 2 -15.89 -2.92 -47.79
CA LYS A 2 -15.60 -3.62 -46.52
C LYS A 2 -14.22 -3.35 -45.88
N GLU A 3 -13.14 -3.33 -46.65
CA GLU A 3 -11.78 -3.06 -46.10
C GLU A 3 -11.65 -1.62 -45.56
N LYS A 4 -12.24 -0.63 -46.23
CA LYS A 4 -12.22 0.76 -45.78
C LYS A 4 -13.06 0.96 -44.52
N GLU A 5 -14.17 0.23 -44.40
CA GLU A 5 -15.01 0.27 -43.19
C GLU A 5 -14.28 -0.36 -42.00
N ALA A 6 -13.59 -1.48 -42.19
CA ALA A 6 -12.77 -2.11 -41.16
C ALA A 6 -11.59 -1.22 -40.71
N GLU A 7 -10.92 -0.55 -41.66
CA GLU A 7 -9.83 0.39 -41.37
C GLU A 7 -10.33 1.61 -40.57
N ILE A 8 -11.51 2.15 -40.92
CA ILE A 8 -12.14 3.25 -40.18
C ILE A 8 -12.52 2.82 -38.76
N GLU A 9 -13.05 1.61 -38.59
CA GLU A 9 -13.43 1.06 -37.28
C GLU A 9 -12.20 0.85 -36.38
N GLU A 10 -11.11 0.32 -36.93
CA GLU A 10 -9.84 0.15 -36.20
C GLU A 10 -9.27 1.50 -35.75
N ILE A 11 -9.27 2.50 -36.63
CA ILE A 11 -8.82 3.86 -36.31
C ILE A 11 -9.68 4.46 -35.19
N LEU A 12 -11.01 4.34 -35.28
CA LEU A 12 -11.92 4.85 -34.24
C LEU A 12 -11.70 4.17 -32.89
N ASN A 13 -11.52 2.84 -32.88
CA ASN A 13 -11.23 2.10 -31.66
C ASN A 13 -9.91 2.54 -31.03
N SER A 14 -8.86 2.72 -31.83
CA SER A 14 -7.56 3.19 -31.34
C SER A 14 -7.62 4.60 -30.72
N ILE A 15 -8.43 5.49 -31.30
CA ILE A 15 -8.65 6.84 -30.80
C ILE A 15 -9.39 6.78 -29.46
N GLU A 16 -10.45 5.99 -29.35
CA GLU A 16 -11.22 5.89 -28.10
C GLU A 16 -10.40 5.23 -26.98
N GLU A 17 -9.64 4.17 -27.27
CA GLU A 17 -8.73 3.57 -26.30
C GLU A 17 -7.69 4.57 -25.79
N THR A 18 -7.12 5.37 -26.69
CA THR A 18 -6.15 6.41 -26.32
C THR A 18 -6.83 7.48 -25.46
N ARG A 19 -8.06 7.88 -25.80
CA ARG A 19 -8.86 8.84 -25.04
C ARG A 19 -9.12 8.35 -23.62
N ILE A 20 -9.55 7.10 -23.47
CA ILE A 20 -9.81 6.48 -22.16
C ILE A 20 -8.53 6.43 -21.32
N LYS A 21 -7.43 5.92 -21.87
CA LYS A 21 -6.13 5.86 -21.16
C LYS A 21 -5.65 7.24 -20.70
N MET A 22 -5.82 8.26 -21.54
CA MET A 22 -5.46 9.64 -21.18
C MET A 22 -6.36 10.19 -20.06
N GLN A 23 -7.66 9.91 -20.11
CA GLN A 23 -8.60 10.31 -19.06
C GLN A 23 -8.30 9.62 -17.72
N GLU A 24 -8.06 8.31 -17.71
CA GLU A 24 -7.68 7.57 -16.51
C GLU A 24 -6.38 8.11 -15.90
N ARG A 25 -5.38 8.38 -16.74
CA ARG A 25 -4.12 8.98 -16.31
C ARG A 25 -4.33 10.37 -15.71
N GLN A 26 -5.16 11.20 -16.34
CA GLN A 26 -5.47 12.54 -15.83
C GLN A 26 -6.15 12.46 -14.46
N GLN A 27 -7.14 11.58 -14.30
CA GLN A 27 -7.83 11.38 -13.03
C GLN A 27 -6.88 10.87 -11.94
N TYR A 28 -5.98 9.95 -12.27
CA TYR A 28 -4.97 9.45 -11.34
C TYR A 28 -4.04 10.57 -10.86
N ILE A 29 -3.52 11.39 -11.78
CA ILE A 29 -2.66 12.53 -11.44
C ILE A 29 -3.42 13.54 -10.57
N GLU A 30 -4.66 13.85 -10.92
CA GLU A 30 -5.47 14.80 -10.16
C GLU A 30 -5.77 14.31 -8.74
N ASN A 31 -5.99 13.00 -8.56
CA ASN A 31 -6.11 12.40 -7.24
C ASN A 31 -4.84 12.53 -6.42
N ILE A 32 -3.66 12.30 -7.01
CA ILE A 32 -2.38 12.50 -6.31
C ILE A 32 -2.24 13.96 -5.89
N VAL A 33 -2.46 14.90 -6.80
CA VAL A 33 -2.31 16.33 -6.51
C VAL A 33 -3.29 16.77 -5.42
N ARG A 34 -4.52 16.27 -5.43
CA ARG A 34 -5.51 16.56 -4.39
C ARG A 34 -5.07 16.05 -3.02
N LEU A 35 -4.64 14.79 -2.93
CA LEU A 35 -4.15 14.21 -1.68
C LEU A 35 -2.92 14.97 -1.15
N GLU A 36 -2.03 15.39 -2.05
CA GLU A 36 -0.83 16.14 -1.67
C GLU A 36 -1.17 17.54 -1.16
N LYS A 37 -2.14 18.24 -1.78
CA LYS A 37 -2.65 19.52 -1.29
C LYS A 37 -3.32 19.42 0.08
N GLU A 38 -3.90 18.27 0.41
CA GLU A 38 -4.45 18.05 1.75
C GLU A 38 -3.35 17.80 2.78
N LYS A 39 -2.33 17.00 2.42
CA LYS A 39 -1.15 16.75 3.27
C LYS A 39 -0.29 17.99 3.49
N SER A 40 -0.17 18.87 2.51
CA SER A 40 0.68 20.05 2.61
C SER A 40 0.26 21.01 3.72
N LYS A 41 -1.00 20.98 4.13
CA LYS A 41 -1.52 21.75 5.27
C LYS A 41 -0.88 21.36 6.60
N SER A 42 -0.39 20.12 6.73
CA SER A 42 0.26 19.63 7.94
C SER A 42 1.78 19.71 7.89
N TYR A 43 2.36 20.36 6.87
CA TYR A 43 3.80 20.47 6.75
C TYR A 43 4.37 21.51 7.72
N ILE A 44 5.61 21.23 8.14
CA ILE A 44 6.35 22.14 8.99
C ILE A 44 6.93 23.24 8.09
N THR A 45 6.53 24.48 8.35
CA THR A 45 7.03 25.70 7.72
C THR A 45 7.82 26.50 8.74
N ALA A 46 8.65 27.47 8.30
CA ALA A 46 9.46 28.29 9.21
C ALA A 46 8.68 28.98 10.34
N GLU A 47 7.39 29.22 10.12
CA GLU A 47 6.50 29.88 11.08
C GLU A 47 5.96 28.94 12.16
N ASN A 48 5.86 27.64 11.90
CA ASN A 48 5.28 26.65 12.82
C ASN A 48 6.31 25.66 13.41
N ILE A 49 7.62 25.90 13.19
CA ILE A 49 8.70 25.00 13.65
C ILE A 49 8.66 24.79 15.16
N ASP A 50 8.57 25.87 15.93
CA ASP A 50 8.65 25.80 17.39
C ASP A 50 7.47 25.01 17.98
N GLU A 51 6.24 25.28 17.51
CA GLU A 51 5.04 24.54 17.92
C GLU A 51 5.13 23.05 17.54
N ALA A 52 5.64 22.75 16.35
CA ALA A 52 5.81 21.36 15.90
C ALA A 52 6.83 20.61 16.75
N LEU A 53 7.90 21.28 17.18
CA LEU A 53 8.92 20.71 18.05
C LEU A 53 8.36 20.37 19.43
N ASP A 54 7.68 21.31 20.07
CA ASP A 54 7.08 21.11 21.39
C ASP A 54 6.08 19.95 21.36
N LYS A 55 5.20 19.93 20.35
CA LYS A 55 4.23 18.83 20.16
C LYS A 55 4.89 17.47 19.98
N ALA A 56 6.02 17.41 19.27
CA ALA A 56 6.76 16.18 19.04
C ALA A 56 7.47 15.67 20.32
N LEU A 57 7.95 16.59 21.17
CA LEU A 57 8.54 16.24 22.46
C LEU A 57 7.49 15.76 23.46
N GLU A 58 6.31 16.38 23.48
CA GLU A 58 5.19 16.00 24.36
C GLU A 58 4.55 14.66 23.97
N ASN A 59 4.50 14.34 22.67
CA ASN A 59 3.78 13.19 22.13
C ASN A 59 4.71 12.23 21.37
N PRO A 60 5.61 11.49 22.07
CA PRO A 60 6.45 10.50 21.42
C PRO A 60 5.62 9.32 20.89
N VAL A 61 5.75 8.99 19.61
CA VAL A 61 5.06 7.88 18.96
C VAL A 61 6.01 6.68 18.81
N ASP A 62 5.60 5.50 19.29
CA ASP A 62 6.34 4.24 19.13
C ASP A 62 5.83 3.46 17.91
N TYR A 63 6.67 3.33 16.89
CA TYR A 63 6.37 2.57 15.67
C TYR A 63 6.77 1.09 15.76
N ASN A 64 7.31 0.63 16.89
CA ASN A 64 7.71 -0.76 17.03
C ASN A 64 6.49 -1.69 17.05
N PHE A 65 6.53 -2.75 16.25
CA PHE A 65 5.54 -3.82 16.30
C PHE A 65 6.17 -5.18 15.99
N ALA A 66 5.54 -6.26 16.47
CA ALA A 66 5.87 -7.63 16.11
C ALA A 66 4.71 -8.28 15.36
N VAL A 67 5.01 -9.24 14.48
CA VAL A 67 4.00 -10.02 13.73
C VAL A 67 4.25 -11.50 13.96
N ASP A 68 3.19 -12.26 14.25
CA ASP A 68 3.28 -13.72 14.38
C ASP A 68 3.02 -14.45 13.05
N LEU A 69 3.22 -15.78 13.05
CA LEU A 69 2.99 -16.62 11.85
C LEU A 69 1.51 -16.70 11.42
N LYS A 70 0.58 -16.24 12.25
CA LYS A 70 -0.86 -16.16 11.95
C LYS A 70 -1.24 -14.76 11.44
N GLY A 71 -0.29 -13.82 11.36
CA GLY A 71 -0.51 -12.45 10.93
C GLY A 71 -1.03 -11.51 12.03
N ASN A 72 -1.02 -11.92 13.30
CA ASN A 72 -1.40 -11.03 14.40
C ASN A 72 -0.31 -10.00 14.66
N VAL A 73 -0.70 -8.73 14.76
CA VAL A 73 0.22 -7.60 14.98
C VAL A 73 0.17 -7.16 16.44
N TYR A 74 1.34 -7.06 17.06
CA TYR A 74 1.52 -6.62 18.44
C TYR A 74 2.27 -5.30 18.45
N TYR A 75 1.56 -4.20 18.68
CA TYR A 75 2.13 -2.84 18.68
C TYR A 75 2.73 -2.47 20.04
N GLY A 76 3.86 -1.76 19.99
CA GLY A 76 4.56 -1.20 21.14
C GLY A 76 5.58 -2.15 21.76
N ARG A 77 6.65 -1.57 22.33
CA ARG A 77 7.73 -2.30 23.02
C ARG A 77 7.27 -3.23 24.14
N ASN A 78 6.13 -2.94 24.75
CA ASN A 78 5.61 -3.66 25.92
C ASN A 78 4.61 -4.76 25.56
N ASN A 79 4.10 -4.79 24.33
CA ASN A 79 3.16 -5.80 23.87
C ASN A 79 3.94 -6.99 23.31
N LYS A 80 4.32 -7.91 24.19
CA LYS A 80 5.03 -9.11 23.78
C LYS A 80 4.04 -10.11 23.20
N PRO A 81 4.36 -10.75 22.06
CA PRO A 81 3.57 -11.86 21.59
C PRO A 81 3.51 -12.94 22.68
N PRO A 82 2.41 -13.72 22.77
CA PRO A 82 2.33 -14.82 23.73
C PRO A 82 3.53 -15.75 23.52
N LYS A 83 4.20 -16.13 24.62
CA LYS A 83 5.35 -17.03 24.55
C LYS A 83 4.90 -18.33 23.90
N VAL A 84 5.34 -18.57 22.66
CA VAL A 84 5.23 -19.88 22.04
C VAL A 84 6.08 -20.83 22.88
N SER A 85 5.46 -21.82 23.51
CA SER A 85 6.11 -22.74 24.45
C SER A 85 7.03 -23.76 23.77
N SER A 86 7.29 -23.65 22.47
CA SER A 86 8.22 -24.50 21.73
C SER A 86 8.66 -23.78 20.45
N PRO A 87 9.92 -23.93 20.00
CA PRO A 87 10.24 -23.62 18.61
C PRO A 87 9.34 -24.46 17.68
N PRO A 88 9.09 -24.04 16.44
CA PRO A 88 8.54 -24.96 15.46
C PRO A 88 9.61 -26.06 15.27
N THR A 89 9.45 -27.19 15.94
CA THR A 89 10.19 -28.40 15.62
C THR A 89 10.00 -28.64 14.13
N ASP A 90 11.07 -29.01 13.41
CA ASP A 90 11.09 -29.26 11.96
C ASP A 90 10.04 -30.29 11.46
N GLU A 91 9.21 -30.86 12.34
CA GLU A 91 8.13 -31.81 12.07
C GLU A 91 7.03 -31.27 11.13
N VAL A 92 6.83 -29.95 11.03
CA VAL A 92 5.86 -29.39 10.05
C VAL A 92 6.32 -29.45 8.60
N LYS A 93 7.61 -29.75 8.33
CA LYS A 93 8.09 -29.97 6.95
C LYS A 93 7.69 -31.35 6.40
N GLU A 94 7.46 -32.33 7.27
CA GLU A 94 7.19 -33.71 6.85
C GLU A 94 5.72 -33.94 6.47
N ILE A 95 4.79 -33.25 7.15
CA ILE A 95 3.34 -33.37 6.89
C ILE A 95 2.96 -32.75 5.54
N THR A 96 3.63 -31.67 5.12
CA THR A 96 3.36 -31.03 3.82
C THR A 96 3.95 -31.80 2.63
N ALA A 97 4.98 -32.62 2.82
CA ALA A 97 5.57 -33.43 1.74
C ALA A 97 4.75 -34.70 1.45
N ALA A 98 4.09 -35.28 2.47
CA ALA A 98 3.26 -36.47 2.31
C ALA A 98 1.93 -36.18 1.58
N ALA A 99 1.35 -34.99 1.77
CA ALA A 99 0.06 -34.60 1.16
C ALA A 99 0.17 -34.21 -0.33
N ILE A 100 1.37 -34.07 -0.88
CA ILE A 100 1.59 -33.74 -2.31
C ILE A 100 1.77 -35.01 -3.17
N ASN A 101 1.97 -36.18 -2.56
CA ASN A 101 2.21 -37.45 -3.25
C ASN A 101 1.07 -38.49 -3.11
N THR A 102 -0.17 -38.07 -2.88
CA THR A 102 -1.38 -38.91 -3.02
C THR A 102 -2.38 -38.23 -3.93
#